data_AF-A0A1Q9ENA4-F1
#
_entry.id   AF-A0A1Q9ENA4-F1
#
_cell.length_a   1.000
_cell.length_b   1.000
_cell.length_c   1.000
_cell.angle_alpha   90.00
_cell.angle_beta   90.00
_cell.angle_gamma   90.00
#
_symmetry.space_group_name_H-M   'P 1'
#
loop_
_entity.id
_entity.type
_entity.pdbx_description
1 polymer ?
#
loop_
_entity_poly.entity_id
_entity_poly.type
_entity_poly.pdbx_seq_one_letter_code
_entity_poly.pdbx_strand_id
1 'polypeptide(L)'
;METVLLRLLLLIPLTARSDESCAAADATCGGTVPTRGLLPLPECEEDFELKELIERGRRLCNPRHRPEATRPPDKIAGLFWLKGLPLPDVAACFSTGEWDAATLTLKLIVWSDFYFKNDFMGRSVAANLYQAGFYYLVKYKDEKLEEADIKPGSEVPIASTVVSAFGAISDFPILEQKGLSTPGSRWTRPSYFGVSDYKVLTSEYEAWKILDADLNVVTDNEQMMMKLLPRKIGEKHIVHFSNGPCASHSLASGGGCGTAGCET
;
A
#
# COMPACT_ATOMS: atom_id res chain seq x y z
N MET A 1 5.45 -22.27 -4.66
CA MET A 1 5.87 -21.08 -5.44
C MET A 1 5.83 -19.79 -4.63
N GLU A 2 4.93 -19.66 -3.63
CA GLU A 2 5.01 -18.64 -2.54
C GLU A 2 6.44 -18.46 -1.99
N THR A 3 7.18 -19.55 -1.88
CA THR A 3 8.54 -19.56 -1.32
C THR A 3 9.56 -18.80 -2.16
N VAL A 4 9.35 -18.61 -3.47
CA VAL A 4 10.36 -17.98 -4.34
C VAL A 4 10.29 -16.46 -4.24
N LEU A 5 9.09 -15.87 -4.25
CA LEU A 5 8.91 -14.42 -4.11
C LEU A 5 9.27 -13.95 -2.69
N LEU A 6 8.83 -14.71 -1.69
CA LEU A 6 9.17 -14.43 -0.29
C LEU A 6 10.68 -14.56 -0.07
N ARG A 7 11.33 -15.57 -0.66
CA ARG A 7 12.80 -15.68 -0.62
C ARG A 7 13.49 -14.57 -1.38
N LEU A 8 12.98 -14.12 -2.53
CA LEU A 8 13.59 -13.00 -3.27
C LEU A 8 13.55 -11.68 -2.48
N LEU A 9 12.41 -11.39 -1.83
CA LEU A 9 12.26 -10.22 -0.97
C LEU A 9 13.06 -10.33 0.34
N LEU A 10 13.24 -11.56 0.86
CA LEU A 10 14.10 -11.85 2.02
C LEU A 10 15.60 -11.96 1.68
N LEU A 11 15.97 -11.98 0.40
CA LEU A 11 17.36 -12.08 -0.08
C LEU A 11 18.00 -10.71 -0.30
N ILE A 12 17.28 -9.61 -0.09
CA ILE A 12 17.90 -8.28 -0.02
C ILE A 12 18.74 -8.27 1.27
N PRO A 13 20.08 -8.24 1.19
CA PRO A 13 20.91 -8.21 2.38
C PRO A 13 20.59 -6.90 3.13
N LEU A 14 20.02 -7.04 4.32
CA LEU A 14 19.90 -5.98 5.31
C LEU A 14 21.31 -5.55 5.70
N THR A 15 21.94 -4.70 4.88
CA THR A 15 23.12 -3.96 5.31
C THR A 15 22.61 -2.84 6.18
N ALA A 16 22.44 -3.14 7.46
CA ALA A 16 22.13 -2.16 8.47
C ALA A 16 23.16 -1.03 8.37
N ARG A 17 22.69 0.17 8.06
CA ARG A 17 23.48 1.40 8.12
C ARG A 17 23.72 1.66 9.60
N SER A 18 24.89 1.26 10.09
CA SER A 18 25.31 1.50 11.47
C SER A 18 25.80 2.94 11.60
N ASP A 19 24.88 3.88 11.79
CA ASP A 19 25.24 5.23 12.23
C ASP A 19 25.11 5.29 13.77
N GLU A 20 26.29 5.26 14.39
CA GLU A 20 26.73 5.91 15.64
C GLU A 20 25.82 5.94 16.89
N SER A 21 26.24 5.13 17.87
CA SER A 21 26.34 5.39 19.32
C SER A 21 25.29 6.27 20.02
N CYS A 22 24.34 5.61 20.70
CA CYS A 22 23.86 6.12 21.99
C CYS A 22 24.83 5.66 23.08
N ALA A 23 25.67 6.58 23.55
CA ALA A 23 26.43 6.40 24.79
C ALA A 23 25.47 6.39 26.00
N ALA A 24 25.80 5.54 26.95
CA ALA A 24 25.05 5.18 28.14
C ALA A 24 24.66 6.36 29.06
N ALA A 25 23.45 6.30 29.63
CA ALA A 25 23.24 6.29 31.08
C ALA A 25 21.74 6.07 31.41
N ASP A 26 21.54 5.38 32.53
CA ASP A 26 20.32 5.16 33.31
C ASP A 26 19.27 4.11 32.89
N ALA A 27 19.36 3.01 33.64
CA ALA A 27 18.41 1.95 33.77
C ALA A 27 17.14 2.41 34.50
N THR A 28 15.98 2.17 33.88
CA THR A 28 14.79 1.51 34.48
C THR A 28 13.63 1.67 33.50
N CYS A 29 13.31 0.62 32.75
CA CYS A 29 12.01 0.48 32.10
C CYS A 29 11.68 -1.02 32.00
N GLY A 30 11.01 -1.53 33.04
CA GLY A 30 10.24 -2.78 32.98
C GLY A 30 8.95 -2.56 32.17
N GLY A 31 9.11 -2.19 30.90
CA GLY A 31 8.02 -2.09 29.93
C GLY A 31 8.26 -3.15 28.85
N THR A 32 7.17 -3.73 28.36
CA THR A 32 7.16 -4.55 27.13
C THR A 32 8.11 -3.97 26.10
N VAL A 33 9.17 -4.71 25.77
CA VAL A 33 10.15 -4.31 24.75
C VAL A 33 9.38 -3.96 23.48
N PRO A 34 9.38 -2.69 23.04
CA PRO A 34 8.74 -2.37 21.79
C PRO A 34 9.57 -3.06 20.71
N THR A 35 8.93 -3.90 19.90
CA THR A 35 9.52 -4.60 18.74
C THR A 35 10.05 -3.63 17.65
N ARG A 36 10.06 -2.32 17.94
CA ARG A 36 10.51 -1.18 17.13
C ARG A 36 12.00 -1.21 16.74
N GLY A 37 12.78 -2.17 17.23
CA GLY A 37 14.24 -2.19 17.06
C GLY A 37 14.80 -3.19 16.03
N LEU A 38 13.98 -4.07 15.44
CA LEU A 38 14.50 -5.15 14.58
C LEU A 38 14.41 -4.88 13.07
N LEU A 39 13.50 -3.98 12.65
CA LEU A 39 13.26 -3.68 11.24
C LEU A 39 13.13 -2.16 11.09
N PRO A 40 13.96 -1.50 10.27
CA PRO A 40 13.79 -0.07 10.01
C PRO A 40 12.49 0.10 9.20
N LEU A 41 11.46 0.57 9.89
CA LEU A 41 10.16 0.95 9.37
C LEU A 41 10.02 2.47 9.44
N PRO A 42 9.11 3.07 8.66
CA PRO A 42 8.77 4.49 8.79
C PRO A 42 8.38 4.86 10.23
N GLU A 43 8.58 6.12 10.60
CA GLU A 43 8.30 6.59 11.96
C GLU A 43 6.84 6.43 12.36
N CYS A 44 5.94 6.62 11.38
CA CYS A 44 4.51 6.50 11.60
C CYS A 44 3.94 5.17 11.10
N GLU A 45 3.19 4.56 12.02
CA GLU A 45 2.46 3.33 11.84
C GLU A 45 1.06 3.50 12.42
N GLU A 46 0.03 3.19 11.63
CA GLU A 46 -1.36 3.16 12.06
C GLU A 46 -1.92 1.74 11.97
N ASP A 47 -2.19 1.15 13.13
CA ASP A 47 -2.85 -0.16 13.30
C ASP A 47 -4.35 0.04 13.54
N PHE A 48 -5.17 -0.71 12.82
CA PHE A 48 -6.62 -0.71 12.98
C PHE A 48 -7.24 -2.01 12.48
N GLU A 49 -8.48 -2.25 12.87
CA GLU A 49 -9.20 -3.41 12.37
C GLU A 49 -9.58 -3.24 10.89
N LEU A 50 -9.60 -4.33 10.13
CA LEU A 50 -9.97 -4.31 8.71
C LEU A 50 -11.39 -3.74 8.47
N LYS A 51 -12.30 -3.87 9.44
CA LYS A 51 -13.64 -3.24 9.38
C LYS A 51 -13.59 -1.71 9.41
N GLU A 52 -12.52 -1.12 9.97
CA GLU A 52 -12.27 0.32 10.03
C GLU A 52 -11.61 0.83 8.73
N LEU A 53 -11.27 -0.04 7.78
CA LEU A 53 -10.54 0.33 6.55
C LEU A 53 -11.22 1.46 5.77
N ILE A 54 -12.56 1.46 5.71
CA ILE A 54 -13.31 2.51 5.00
C ILE A 54 -13.22 3.84 5.74
N GLU A 55 -13.42 3.85 7.06
CA GLU A 55 -13.35 5.05 7.88
C GLU A 55 -11.94 5.66 7.83
N ARG A 56 -10.91 4.84 8.06
CA ARG A 56 -9.51 5.25 8.00
C ARG A 56 -9.09 5.64 6.59
N GLY A 57 -9.55 4.89 5.60
CA GLY A 57 -9.30 5.12 4.17
C GLY A 57 -9.77 6.48 3.68
N ARG A 58 -10.91 7.01 4.18
CA ARG A 58 -11.36 8.37 3.84
C ARG A 58 -10.32 9.44 4.18
N ARG A 59 -9.61 9.26 5.29
CA ARG A 59 -8.55 10.18 5.68
C ARG A 59 -7.25 9.86 4.94
N LEU A 60 -6.80 8.61 5.01
CA LEU A 60 -5.48 8.19 4.52
C LEU A 60 -5.39 8.23 2.99
N CYS A 61 -6.47 7.90 2.30
CA CYS A 61 -6.55 7.83 0.84
C CYS A 61 -7.13 9.10 0.19
N ASN A 62 -7.07 10.25 0.88
CA ASN A 62 -7.61 11.49 0.36
C ASN A 62 -6.75 12.03 -0.81
N PRO A 63 -7.29 12.14 -2.04
CA PRO A 63 -6.51 12.64 -3.19
C PRO A 63 -6.02 14.09 -3.00
N ARG A 64 -6.61 14.85 -2.08
CA ARG A 64 -6.17 16.21 -1.74
C ARG A 64 -4.78 16.25 -1.11
N HIS A 65 -4.25 15.12 -0.66
CA HIS A 65 -2.86 15.02 -0.20
C HIS A 65 -1.84 15.15 -1.35
N ARG A 66 -2.29 15.07 -2.62
CA ARG A 66 -1.47 15.29 -3.80
C ARG A 66 -1.78 16.64 -4.47
N PRO A 67 -0.78 17.29 -5.10
CA PRO A 67 -1.01 18.38 -6.04
C PRO A 67 -1.98 17.95 -7.14
N GLU A 68 -2.88 18.84 -7.53
CA GLU A 68 -3.93 18.54 -8.52
C GLU A 68 -3.36 18.03 -9.86
N ALA A 69 -2.24 18.59 -10.31
CA ALA A 69 -1.58 18.21 -11.55
C ALA A 69 -1.05 16.76 -11.58
N THR A 70 -0.84 16.14 -10.42
CA THR A 70 -0.32 14.77 -10.29
C THR A 70 -1.35 13.81 -9.70
N ARG A 71 -2.62 14.22 -9.62
CA ARG A 71 -3.69 13.34 -9.13
C ARG A 71 -4.07 12.33 -10.22
N PRO A 72 -4.30 11.07 -9.85
CA PRO A 72 -4.85 10.10 -10.79
C PRO A 72 -6.27 10.51 -11.23
N PRO A 73 -6.68 10.19 -12.47
CA PRO A 73 -8.06 10.36 -12.92
C PRO A 73 -9.06 9.57 -12.07
N ASP A 74 -10.27 10.09 -11.91
CA ASP A 74 -11.31 9.51 -11.04
C ASP A 74 -11.60 8.03 -11.31
N LYS A 75 -11.50 7.62 -12.58
CA LYS A 75 -11.69 6.23 -13.00
C LYS A 75 -10.74 5.28 -12.26
N ILE A 76 -9.49 5.67 -12.02
CA ILE A 76 -8.47 4.83 -11.40
C ILE A 76 -8.10 5.26 -9.97
N ALA A 77 -8.48 6.47 -9.57
CA ALA A 77 -8.40 6.91 -8.18
C ALA A 77 -9.40 6.16 -7.29
N GLY A 78 -9.04 5.99 -6.03
CA GLY A 78 -9.83 5.31 -5.01
C GLY A 78 -8.98 4.45 -4.05
N LEU A 79 -9.67 3.87 -3.07
CA LEU A 79 -9.12 2.79 -2.23
C LEU A 79 -9.62 1.45 -2.79
N PHE A 80 -8.69 0.54 -3.05
CA PHE A 80 -8.97 -0.77 -3.61
C PHE A 80 -8.71 -1.84 -2.56
N TRP A 81 -9.70 -2.69 -2.31
CA TRP A 81 -9.51 -3.95 -1.61
C TRP A 81 -8.86 -4.95 -2.57
N LEU A 82 -7.76 -5.58 -2.13
CA LEU A 82 -7.02 -6.55 -2.91
C LEU A 82 -7.42 -7.97 -2.51
N LYS A 83 -7.92 -8.74 -3.47
CA LYS A 83 -8.51 -10.06 -3.25
C LYS A 83 -7.73 -11.14 -4.00
N GLY A 84 -7.62 -12.29 -3.35
CA GLY A 84 -7.01 -13.50 -3.92
C GLY A 84 -5.49 -13.53 -3.80
N LEU A 85 -4.85 -12.44 -3.33
CA LEU A 85 -3.41 -12.40 -3.13
C LEU A 85 -3.00 -13.25 -1.93
N PRO A 86 -2.02 -14.17 -2.06
CA PRO A 86 -1.37 -14.82 -0.92
C PRO A 86 -0.37 -13.89 -0.21
N LEU A 87 -0.27 -12.64 -0.65
CA LEU A 87 0.62 -11.64 -0.08
C LEU A 87 -0.03 -10.96 1.14
N PRO A 88 0.77 -10.31 2.00
CA PRO A 88 0.24 -9.67 3.18
C PRO A 88 -0.39 -8.30 2.90
N ASP A 89 -0.39 -7.78 1.67
CA ASP A 89 -1.13 -6.59 1.28
C ASP A 89 -2.63 -6.89 1.13
N VAL A 90 -3.45 -6.06 1.76
CA VAL A 90 -4.91 -6.23 1.86
C VAL A 90 -5.65 -5.17 1.07
N ALA A 91 -5.09 -3.97 0.99
CA ALA A 91 -5.67 -2.86 0.24
C ALA A 91 -4.56 -1.96 -0.33
N ALA A 92 -4.91 -1.17 -1.33
CA ALA A 92 -4.03 -0.15 -1.92
C ALA A 92 -4.82 1.12 -2.20
N CYS A 93 -4.28 2.26 -1.80
CA CYS A 93 -4.78 3.57 -2.15
C CYS A 93 -4.15 4.05 -3.45
N PHE A 94 -4.95 4.13 -4.51
CA PHE A 94 -4.48 4.65 -5.78
C PHE A 94 -4.57 6.18 -5.82
N SER A 95 -5.48 6.78 -5.03
CA SER A 95 -5.66 8.24 -4.94
C SER A 95 -4.41 8.99 -4.46
N THR A 96 -3.53 8.34 -3.71
CA THR A 96 -2.27 8.91 -3.22
C THR A 96 -1.09 8.59 -4.12
N GLY A 97 -1.28 7.84 -5.20
CA GLY A 97 -0.25 7.63 -6.21
C GLY A 97 0.10 8.90 -6.97
N GLU A 98 1.27 8.89 -7.63
CA GLU A 98 1.72 9.98 -8.48
C GLU A 98 1.37 9.69 -9.94
N TRP A 99 0.52 10.53 -10.52
CA TRP A 99 0.05 10.38 -11.90
C TRP A 99 0.87 11.25 -12.87
N ASP A 100 1.32 10.63 -13.95
CA ASP A 100 1.87 11.28 -15.12
C ASP A 100 0.92 11.12 -16.32
N ALA A 101 0.22 12.21 -16.65
CA ALA A 101 -0.73 12.25 -17.75
C ALA A 101 -0.06 12.10 -19.13
N ALA A 102 1.21 12.50 -19.28
CA ALA A 102 1.90 12.43 -20.57
C ALA A 102 2.24 10.99 -20.96
N THR A 103 2.53 10.14 -19.97
CA THR A 103 2.86 8.73 -20.18
C THR A 103 1.75 7.76 -19.79
N LEU A 104 0.63 8.30 -19.27
CA LEU A 104 -0.48 7.53 -18.70
C LEU A 104 0.00 6.54 -17.63
N THR A 105 0.87 7.00 -16.73
CA THR A 105 1.52 6.15 -15.73
C THR A 105 1.15 6.59 -14.32
N LEU A 106 0.70 5.63 -13.50
CA LEU A 106 0.52 5.80 -12.06
C LEU A 106 1.69 5.15 -11.32
N LYS A 107 2.45 5.93 -10.55
CA LYS A 107 3.48 5.44 -9.63
C LYS A 107 2.86 5.24 -8.24
N LEU A 108 2.93 4.01 -7.73
CA LEU A 108 2.51 3.64 -6.38
C LEU A 108 3.72 3.21 -5.56
N ILE A 109 3.97 3.87 -4.44
CA ILE A 109 5.02 3.52 -3.50
C ILE A 109 4.47 2.45 -2.57
N VAL A 110 5.01 1.23 -2.64
CA VAL A 110 4.29 0.07 -2.08
C VAL A 110 4.18 0.14 -0.56
N TRP A 111 5.21 0.61 0.15
CA TRP A 111 5.17 0.65 1.60
C TRP A 111 4.18 1.71 2.16
N SER A 112 3.90 2.79 1.41
CA SER A 112 3.06 3.91 1.87
C SER A 112 1.66 3.92 1.25
N ASP A 113 1.50 3.44 0.02
CA ASP A 113 0.20 3.43 -0.67
C ASP A 113 -0.59 2.14 -0.38
N PHE A 114 0.00 1.16 0.33
CA PHE A 114 -0.63 -0.13 0.63
C PHE A 114 -0.87 -0.33 2.13
N TYR A 115 -1.83 -1.18 2.41
CA TYR A 115 -2.24 -1.61 3.75
C TYR A 115 -1.86 -3.07 3.91
N PHE A 116 -1.12 -3.40 4.96
CA PHE A 116 -0.58 -4.73 5.18
C PHE A 116 -1.30 -5.42 6.34
N LYS A 117 -1.29 -6.75 6.38
CA LYS A 117 -1.64 -7.52 7.57
C LYS A 117 -0.74 -7.10 8.72
N ASN A 118 -1.33 -6.85 9.88
CA ASN A 118 -0.58 -6.52 11.07
C ASN A 118 -0.09 -7.80 11.78
N ASP A 119 0.74 -8.56 11.08
CA ASP A 119 1.44 -9.72 11.61
C ASP A 119 2.94 -9.63 11.27
N PHE A 120 3.72 -10.61 11.75
CA PHE A 120 5.16 -10.63 11.49
C PHE A 120 5.49 -10.61 10.00
N MET A 121 4.70 -11.31 9.17
CA MET A 121 4.94 -11.39 7.73
C MET A 121 4.66 -10.07 7.03
N GLY A 122 3.53 -9.42 7.32
CA GLY A 122 3.18 -8.13 6.75
C GLY A 122 4.16 -7.02 7.13
N ARG A 123 4.53 -6.94 8.41
CA ARG A 123 5.55 -5.98 8.87
C ARG A 123 6.92 -6.21 8.25
N SER A 124 7.35 -7.48 8.15
CA SER A 124 8.63 -7.82 7.52
C SER A 124 8.64 -7.45 6.04
N VAL A 125 7.56 -7.74 5.31
CA VAL A 125 7.45 -7.36 3.89
C VAL A 125 7.46 -5.84 3.74
N ALA A 126 6.66 -5.11 4.51
CA ALA A 126 6.64 -3.65 4.47
C ALA A 126 8.02 -3.03 4.75
N ALA A 127 8.75 -3.53 5.75
CA ALA A 127 10.10 -3.05 6.08
C ALA A 127 11.10 -3.26 4.94
N ASN A 128 11.07 -4.43 4.29
CA ASN A 128 11.97 -4.72 3.15
C ASN A 128 11.63 -3.84 1.93
N LEU A 129 10.33 -3.64 1.65
CA LEU A 129 9.88 -2.78 0.55
C LEU A 129 10.22 -1.31 0.80
N TYR A 130 10.11 -0.85 2.05
CA TYR A 130 10.54 0.49 2.47
C TYR A 130 12.04 0.69 2.25
N GLN A 131 12.87 -0.21 2.77
CA GLN A 131 14.33 -0.13 2.59
C GLN A 131 14.77 -0.23 1.14
N ALA A 132 14.06 -1.03 0.34
CA ALA A 132 14.32 -1.14 -1.09
C ALA A 132 13.80 0.07 -1.90
N GLY A 133 13.07 1.01 -1.30
CA GLY A 133 12.41 2.08 -2.03
C GLY A 133 11.52 1.53 -3.16
N PHE A 134 10.79 0.45 -2.88
CA PHE A 134 10.07 -0.31 -3.90
C PHE A 134 8.78 0.41 -4.32
N TYR A 135 8.52 0.46 -5.62
CA TYR A 135 7.32 1.05 -6.21
C TYR A 135 6.79 0.22 -7.38
N TYR A 136 5.52 0.42 -7.72
CA TYR A 136 4.92 -0.05 -8.96
C TYR A 136 4.70 1.12 -9.93
N LEU A 137 5.03 0.92 -11.20
CA LEU A 137 4.59 1.75 -12.31
C LEU A 137 3.46 1.02 -13.02
N VAL A 138 2.26 1.56 -12.91
CA VAL A 138 1.06 1.08 -13.61
C VAL A 138 0.90 1.93 -14.87
N LYS A 139 1.34 1.41 -16.02
CA LYS A 139 1.32 2.14 -17.29
C LYS A 139 0.12 1.69 -18.12
N TYR A 140 -0.82 2.61 -18.34
CA TYR A 140 -2.02 2.35 -19.14
C TYR A 140 -1.71 2.38 -20.63
N LYS A 141 -2.39 1.51 -21.38
CA LYS A 141 -2.18 1.38 -22.83
C LYS A 141 -2.78 2.55 -23.62
N ASP A 142 -3.85 3.13 -23.12
CA ASP A 142 -4.56 4.25 -23.74
C ASP A 142 -5.32 5.10 -22.71
N GLU A 143 -5.91 6.20 -23.19
CA GLU A 143 -6.69 7.15 -22.37
C GLU A 143 -8.01 6.58 -21.85
N LYS A 144 -8.46 5.41 -22.33
CA LYS A 144 -9.63 4.74 -21.74
C LYS A 144 -9.29 4.14 -20.39
N LEU A 145 -8.01 3.94 -20.12
CA LEU A 145 -7.47 3.38 -18.88
C LEU A 145 -7.98 1.97 -18.57
N GLU A 146 -8.49 1.19 -19.54
CA GLU A 146 -9.12 -0.13 -19.28
C GLU A 146 -8.08 -1.26 -19.11
N GLU A 147 -6.85 -1.02 -19.54
CA GLU A 147 -5.77 -2.00 -19.52
C GLU A 147 -4.44 -1.30 -19.22
N ALA A 148 -3.66 -1.89 -18.32
CA ALA A 148 -2.34 -1.39 -17.94
C ALA A 148 -1.36 -2.54 -17.71
N ASP A 149 -0.07 -2.24 -17.85
CA ASP A 149 1.02 -3.13 -17.45
C ASP A 149 1.61 -2.65 -16.13
N ILE A 150 1.78 -3.55 -15.16
CA ILE A 150 2.43 -3.22 -13.88
C ILE A 150 3.90 -3.62 -13.94
N LYS A 151 4.79 -2.64 -13.79
CA LYS A 151 6.23 -2.86 -13.70
C LYS A 151 6.73 -2.50 -12.30
N PRO A 152 7.38 -3.42 -11.60
CA PRO A 152 8.01 -3.09 -10.33
C PRO A 152 9.30 -2.30 -10.59
N GLY A 153 9.62 -1.40 -9.66
CA GLY A 153 10.84 -0.60 -9.66
C GLY A 153 11.36 -0.39 -8.25
N SER A 154 12.55 0.19 -8.14
CA SER A 154 13.21 0.47 -6.88
C SER A 154 14.06 1.73 -6.99
N GLU A 155 14.02 2.57 -5.96
CA GLU A 155 14.86 3.77 -5.86
C GLU A 155 16.30 3.43 -5.39
N VAL A 156 16.53 2.20 -4.94
CA VAL A 156 17.82 1.72 -4.46
C VAL A 156 18.52 0.91 -5.56
N PRO A 157 19.74 1.29 -6.01
CA PRO A 157 20.40 0.66 -7.15
C PRO A 157 20.55 -0.87 -7.07
N ILE A 158 20.91 -1.40 -5.90
CA ILE A 158 21.10 -2.85 -5.71
C ILE A 158 19.78 -3.61 -5.83
N ALA A 159 18.72 -3.09 -5.20
CA ALA A 159 17.40 -3.68 -5.29
C ALA A 159 16.84 -3.54 -6.71
N SER A 160 17.14 -2.45 -7.43
CA SER A 160 16.74 -2.26 -8.82
C SER A 160 17.15 -3.41 -9.74
N THR A 161 18.34 -4.01 -9.56
CA THR A 161 18.75 -5.17 -10.37
C THR A 161 17.87 -6.39 -10.12
N VAL A 162 17.60 -6.71 -8.86
CA VAL A 162 16.73 -7.85 -8.48
C VAL A 162 15.30 -7.63 -8.96
N VAL A 163 14.80 -6.41 -8.79
CA VAL A 163 13.46 -6.02 -9.22
C VAL A 163 13.32 -6.04 -10.74
N SER A 164 14.35 -5.61 -11.47
CA SER A 164 14.37 -5.67 -12.94
C SER A 164 14.40 -7.11 -13.43
N ALA A 165 15.20 -7.98 -12.81
CA ALA A 165 15.24 -9.40 -13.14
C ALA A 165 13.88 -10.06 -12.90
N PHE A 166 13.20 -9.72 -11.79
CA PHE A 166 11.84 -10.16 -11.52
C PHE A 166 10.86 -9.65 -12.59
N GLY A 167 10.89 -8.36 -12.92
CA GLY A 167 10.06 -7.77 -13.98
C GLY A 167 10.29 -8.38 -15.37
N ALA A 168 11.47 -8.95 -15.64
CA ALA A 168 11.76 -9.61 -16.91
C ALA A 168 11.11 -11.00 -17.05
N ILE A 169 10.82 -11.66 -15.94
CA ILE A 169 10.26 -13.03 -15.90
C ILE A 169 8.80 -13.07 -15.43
N SER A 170 8.25 -11.91 -15.09
CA SER A 170 6.89 -11.77 -14.60
C SER A 170 6.10 -10.79 -15.45
N ASP A 171 4.84 -11.12 -15.73
CA ASP A 171 3.90 -10.22 -16.39
C ASP A 171 2.66 -10.05 -15.53
N PHE A 172 2.28 -8.78 -15.33
CA PHE A 172 1.21 -8.38 -14.43
C PHE A 172 0.31 -7.34 -15.12
N PRO A 173 -0.40 -7.73 -16.19
CA PRO A 173 -1.41 -6.84 -16.74
C PRO A 173 -2.51 -6.64 -15.70
N ILE A 174 -3.12 -5.46 -15.71
CA ILE A 174 -4.33 -5.15 -14.97
C ILE A 174 -5.42 -4.82 -15.99
N LEU A 175 -6.54 -5.54 -15.88
CA LEU A 175 -7.63 -5.53 -16.85
C LEU A 175 -8.91 -5.10 -16.16
N GLU A 176 -9.58 -4.08 -16.67
CA GLU A 176 -10.88 -3.65 -16.17
C GLU A 176 -11.93 -4.75 -16.38
N GLN A 177 -12.73 -5.02 -15.34
CA GLN A 177 -13.87 -5.91 -15.49
C GLN A 177 -15.01 -5.19 -16.23
N LYS A 178 -15.37 -5.71 -17.41
CA LYS A 178 -16.42 -5.14 -18.26
C LYS A 178 -17.82 -5.49 -17.76
N GLY A 179 -18.81 -4.67 -18.13
CA GLY A 179 -20.22 -4.91 -17.83
C GLY A 179 -20.66 -4.51 -16.42
N LEU A 180 -19.83 -3.79 -15.69
CA LEU A 180 -20.17 -3.22 -14.39
C LEU A 180 -20.89 -1.88 -14.55
N SER A 181 -21.75 -1.54 -13.58
CA SER A 181 -22.48 -0.26 -13.56
C SER A 181 -21.57 0.95 -13.41
N THR A 182 -20.39 0.76 -12.80
CA THR A 182 -19.39 1.81 -12.56
C THR A 182 -18.06 1.42 -13.19
N PRO A 183 -17.62 2.10 -14.27
CA PRO A 183 -16.29 1.89 -14.84
C PRO A 183 -15.17 2.10 -13.82
N GLY A 184 -14.11 1.31 -13.91
CA GLY A 184 -12.93 1.33 -13.04
C GLY A 184 -13.18 0.81 -11.62
N SER A 185 -14.37 0.28 -11.34
CA SER A 185 -14.73 -0.22 -10.01
C SER A 185 -14.11 -1.57 -9.66
N ARG A 186 -13.74 -2.39 -10.66
CA ARG A 186 -13.04 -3.67 -10.44
C ARG A 186 -12.04 -3.96 -11.54
N TRP A 187 -10.95 -4.58 -11.13
CA TRP A 187 -9.85 -4.97 -11.99
C TRP A 187 -9.46 -6.40 -11.70
N THR A 188 -9.09 -7.11 -12.76
CA THR A 188 -8.47 -8.43 -12.69
C THR A 188 -7.00 -8.29 -13.03
N ARG A 189 -6.14 -8.92 -12.24
CA ARG A 189 -4.69 -8.94 -12.42
C ARG A 189 -4.22 -10.38 -12.57
N PRO A 190 -4.29 -10.95 -13.78
CA PRO A 190 -3.67 -12.25 -14.02
C PRO A 190 -2.15 -12.10 -13.87
N SER A 191 -1.53 -13.12 -13.29
CA SER A 191 -0.09 -13.14 -13.03
C SER A 191 0.55 -14.27 -13.81
N TYR A 192 1.43 -13.90 -14.72
CA TYR A 192 2.15 -14.85 -15.55
C TYR A 192 3.61 -14.93 -15.13
N PHE A 193 4.17 -16.14 -15.19
CA PHE A 193 5.59 -16.37 -14.95
C PHE A 193 6.18 -17.20 -16.08
N GLY A 194 7.37 -16.82 -16.53
CA GLY A 194 8.05 -17.50 -17.63
C GLY A 194 9.05 -16.60 -18.34
N VAL A 195 9.69 -17.14 -19.38
CA VAL A 195 10.75 -16.45 -20.12
C VAL A 195 10.31 -16.29 -21.58
N SER A 196 10.41 -15.07 -22.11
CA SER A 196 10.02 -14.74 -23.50
C SER A 196 8.57 -15.10 -23.80
N ASP A 197 8.32 -15.87 -24.86
CA ASP A 197 6.97 -16.23 -25.35
C ASP A 197 6.33 -17.36 -24.53
N TYR A 198 7.08 -17.99 -23.63
CA TYR A 198 6.61 -19.08 -22.78
C TYR A 198 6.24 -18.55 -21.40
N LYS A 199 5.08 -17.88 -21.32
CA LYS A 199 4.49 -17.39 -20.08
C LYS A 199 3.31 -18.27 -19.66
N VAL A 200 3.33 -18.76 -18.42
CA VAL A 200 2.26 -19.59 -17.85
C VAL A 200 1.46 -18.77 -16.85
N LEU A 201 0.13 -18.83 -16.92
CA LEU A 201 -0.74 -18.24 -15.91
C LEU A 201 -0.53 -18.97 -14.59
N THR A 202 -0.13 -18.24 -13.55
CA THR A 202 0.20 -18.80 -12.24
C THR A 202 -0.89 -18.53 -11.22
N SER A 203 -1.55 -17.38 -11.32
CA SER A 203 -2.59 -16.95 -10.40
C SER A 203 -3.38 -15.80 -11.01
N GLU A 204 -4.54 -15.51 -10.43
CA GLU A 204 -5.37 -14.38 -10.78
C GLU A 204 -5.83 -13.68 -9.51
N TYR A 205 -5.72 -12.36 -9.51
CA TYR A 205 -6.03 -11.51 -8.38
C TYR A 205 -7.04 -10.45 -8.79
N GLU A 206 -7.74 -9.88 -7.83
CA GLU A 206 -8.70 -8.82 -8.11
C GLU A 206 -8.41 -7.59 -7.25
N ALA A 207 -8.63 -6.40 -7.82
CA ALA A 207 -8.63 -5.14 -7.09
C ALA A 207 -10.00 -4.50 -7.21
N TRP A 208 -10.72 -4.37 -6.09
CA TRP A 208 -12.10 -3.90 -6.06
C TRP A 208 -12.15 -2.56 -5.33
N LYS A 209 -12.60 -1.52 -6.03
CA LYS A 209 -12.71 -0.17 -5.48
C LYS A 209 -13.77 -0.15 -4.37
N ILE A 210 -13.40 0.20 -3.15
CA ILE A 210 -14.31 0.33 -1.99
C ILE A 210 -14.55 1.80 -1.61
N LEU A 211 -13.62 2.69 -1.93
CA LEU A 211 -13.82 4.14 -1.93
C LEU A 211 -13.48 4.69 -3.31
N ASP A 212 -14.30 5.60 -3.84
CA ASP A 212 -14.00 6.33 -5.07
C ASP A 212 -13.08 7.55 -4.84
N ALA A 213 -12.84 8.31 -5.92
CA ALA A 213 -11.99 9.50 -5.90
C ALA A 213 -12.53 10.57 -4.95
N ASP A 214 -13.85 10.69 -4.83
CA ASP A 214 -14.54 11.62 -3.95
C ASP A 214 -14.72 11.05 -2.52
N LEU A 215 -14.12 9.89 -2.24
CA LEU A 215 -14.20 9.17 -0.99
C LEU A 215 -15.61 8.65 -0.67
N ASN A 216 -16.48 8.51 -1.66
CA ASN A 216 -17.77 7.83 -1.47
C ASN A 216 -17.56 6.32 -1.47
N VAL A 217 -18.41 5.61 -0.73
CA VAL A 217 -18.34 4.15 -0.63
C VAL A 217 -18.95 3.54 -1.89
N VAL A 218 -18.24 2.60 -2.49
CA VAL A 218 -18.78 1.76 -3.57
C VAL A 218 -19.51 0.58 -2.92
N THR A 219 -20.78 0.79 -2.58
CA THR A 219 -21.59 -0.09 -1.71
C THR A 219 -21.54 -1.56 -2.11
N ASP A 220 -21.66 -1.88 -3.40
CA ASP A 220 -21.64 -3.28 -3.88
C ASP A 220 -20.32 -3.99 -3.56
N ASN A 221 -19.20 -3.27 -3.65
CA ASN A 221 -17.87 -3.80 -3.39
C ASN A 221 -17.58 -3.89 -1.89
N GLU A 222 -17.98 -2.89 -1.11
CA GLU A 222 -17.91 -2.93 0.36
C GLU A 222 -18.68 -4.15 0.89
N GLN A 223 -19.94 -4.33 0.47
CA GLN A 223 -20.77 -5.42 0.95
C GLN A 223 -20.14 -6.78 0.65
N MET A 224 -19.55 -6.93 -0.54
CA MET A 224 -18.85 -8.17 -0.87
C MET A 224 -17.56 -8.35 -0.07
N MET A 225 -16.78 -7.29 0.13
CA MET A 225 -15.61 -7.32 1.02
C MET A 225 -16.06 -7.84 2.38
N MET A 226 -16.99 -7.15 3.05
CA MET A 226 -17.50 -7.50 4.39
C MET A 226 -18.05 -8.93 4.46
N LYS A 227 -18.74 -9.40 3.41
CA LYS A 227 -19.23 -10.78 3.32
C LYS A 227 -18.12 -11.82 3.25
N LEU A 228 -17.00 -11.48 2.59
CA LEU A 228 -15.84 -12.36 2.42
C LEU A 228 -14.83 -12.24 3.58
N LEU A 229 -14.91 -11.19 4.40
CA LEU A 229 -14.03 -10.96 5.56
C LEU A 229 -14.04 -12.03 6.68
N PRO A 230 -15.04 -12.91 6.90
CA PRO A 230 -15.00 -13.81 8.06
C PRO A 230 -14.91 -15.30 7.71
N ARG A 231 -13.71 -15.92 7.86
CA ARG A 231 -13.48 -17.30 8.40
C ARG A 231 -12.06 -17.58 8.91
N LYS A 232 -11.04 -16.76 8.63
CA LYS A 232 -9.68 -16.95 9.18
C LYS A 232 -9.41 -15.93 10.29
N ILE A 233 -9.22 -16.44 11.50
CA ILE A 233 -9.06 -15.70 12.77
C ILE A 233 -7.87 -14.70 12.76
N GLY A 234 -6.97 -14.78 11.78
CA GLY A 234 -5.73 -13.98 11.72
C GLY A 234 -5.76 -12.69 10.91
N GLU A 235 -6.83 -12.36 10.18
CA GLU A 235 -6.86 -11.18 9.27
C GLU A 235 -7.67 -10.00 9.83
N LYS A 236 -7.66 -9.83 11.16
CA LYS A 236 -8.47 -8.76 11.79
C LYS A 236 -7.79 -7.41 11.77
N HIS A 237 -6.47 -7.37 11.90
CA HIS A 237 -5.71 -6.14 12.03
C HIS A 237 -4.88 -5.89 10.78
N ILE A 238 -4.91 -4.67 10.32
CA ILE A 238 -4.08 -4.16 9.24
C ILE A 238 -3.28 -2.97 9.73
N VAL A 239 -2.19 -2.70 9.03
CA VAL A 239 -1.26 -1.64 9.34
C VAL A 239 -0.97 -0.83 8.09
N HIS A 240 -0.94 0.49 8.26
CA HIS A 240 -0.54 1.45 7.24
C HIS A 240 0.68 2.24 7.74
N PHE A 241 1.64 2.49 6.85
CA PHE A 241 2.87 3.20 7.18
C PHE A 241 2.95 4.54 6.45
N SER A 242 3.55 5.55 7.07
CA SER A 242 3.80 6.84 6.42
C SER A 242 5.03 7.54 6.96
N ASN A 243 5.60 8.46 6.17
CA ASN A 243 6.69 9.34 6.61
C ASN A 243 6.18 10.60 7.34
N GLY A 244 4.86 10.83 7.38
CA GLY A 244 4.27 11.97 8.08
C GLY A 244 4.07 11.69 9.57
N PRO A 245 3.79 12.73 10.39
CA PRO A 245 3.37 12.51 11.77
C PRO A 245 2.07 11.69 11.79
N CYS A 246 1.96 10.74 12.72
CA CYS A 246 0.72 9.98 12.84
C CYS A 246 -0.44 10.90 13.19
N ALA A 247 -1.47 10.87 12.33
CA ALA A 247 -2.68 11.68 12.51
C ALA A 247 -3.37 11.40 13.86
N SER A 248 -3.15 10.21 14.44
CA SER A 248 -3.64 9.80 15.76
C SER A 248 -3.09 10.63 16.93
N HIS A 249 -2.01 11.41 16.75
CA HIS A 249 -1.53 12.33 17.79
C HIS A 249 -2.17 13.73 17.74
N SER A 250 -2.94 14.06 16.71
CA SER A 250 -3.55 15.40 16.56
C SER A 250 -5.01 15.49 17.05
N LEU A 251 -5.67 14.38 17.36
CA LEU A 251 -7.06 14.38 17.84
C LEU A 251 -7.19 14.42 19.37
N ALA A 252 -6.07 14.40 20.10
CA ALA A 252 -6.03 14.45 21.56
C ALA A 252 -5.29 15.69 22.09
N SER A 253 -5.74 16.88 21.68
CA SER A 253 -5.72 18.05 22.57
C SER A 253 -6.74 19.07 22.07
N GLY A 254 -8.02 18.78 22.33
CA GLY A 254 -9.00 19.83 22.55
C GLY A 254 -8.58 20.63 23.80
N GLY A 255 -7.51 21.42 23.68
CA GLY A 255 -7.21 22.50 24.60
C GLY A 255 -8.30 23.53 24.40
N GLY A 256 -9.23 23.58 25.36
CA GLY A 256 -10.28 24.60 25.39
C GLY A 256 -9.63 25.99 25.29
N CYS A 257 -9.89 26.66 24.18
CA CYS A 257 -9.67 28.09 24.06
C CYS A 257 -10.98 28.77 24.44
N GLY A 258 -10.94 29.55 25.53
CA GLY A 258 -12.06 30.30 26.10
C GLY A 258 -12.08 30.11 27.61
N THR A 259 -11.91 31.12 28.47
CA THR A 259 -12.20 32.55 28.33
C THR A 259 -11.38 33.33 29.37
N ALA A 260 -10.52 34.26 28.94
CA ALA A 260 -10.16 35.46 29.70
C ALA A 260 -9.26 36.38 28.87
N GLY A 261 -9.63 37.66 28.76
CA GLY A 261 -8.68 38.74 28.52
C GLY A 261 -8.66 39.36 27.12
N CYS A 262 -9.80 39.87 26.65
CA CYS A 262 -9.80 41.11 25.87
C CYS A 262 -10.33 42.20 26.79
N GLU A 263 -9.45 43.05 27.29
CA GLU A 263 -9.82 44.38 27.80
C GLU A 263 -9.32 45.43 26.82
N THR A 264 -10.13 46.49 26.76
CA THR A 264 -10.26 47.62 25.83
C THR A 264 -9.00 48.36 25.41
#